data_AF-A0A8D1MIY8-F1
#
_entry.id   AF-A0A8D1MIY8-F1
#
_cell.length_a   1.000
_cell.length_b   1.000
_cell.length_c   1.000
_cell.angle_alpha   90.00
_cell.angle_beta   90.00
_cell.angle_gamma   90.00
#
_symmetry.space_group_name_H-M   'P 1'
#
loop_
_entity.id
_entity.type
_entity.pdbx_description
1 polymer ?
#
loop_
_entity_poly.entity_id
_entity_poly.type
_entity_poly.pdbx_seq_one_letter_code
_entity_poly.pdbx_strand_id
1 'polypeptide(L)'
;MGTPGSGRKRTPVKDRFSAEDEALSSIAREAEARLAAKRAARAEARDIRMRELERQQKEHSHHSFDGKWGQIQKWLEDSERARYSHRSGHQRPYLGVEDALSIRSLGSHRLDEKSDKQYAENYTRPSSRNSASATTPLSGNSSRRGSGDTSILIDPDTSLSELRDIYDLKDQIQDVEGRYMQGLKELKESLSEVEEKYKKAMVSNAQLDNEKNNLIYQVDTLKDVIEEQEEQMAEFFRENEEKSKELERQKHMCSVLQHKMDELKEGLRQRDELIEENQRMQQQIDTMTKEVFDLQETLLWKDKNIRALEKQKEYIGCLRNERDTLREELAGLKEAAKTGEKHGLVIIPDGTPNGDVHHEPVVGAITVVSQEAAQVLESAGEGPLDVRLRKLAGEKEELLSQVRKLKLQLEEEQQKCSRNDGVAGDPAGLQNGSDLQFIEMQRDANRQISEYKFKLSKAEQDITTLEQSINRLEGQVLRYKTAAENAEKVEDELKAEKRKLQRELRTALDKIEEMEMTNSHLAKRLEKMKANRTALLAQQ
;
A
#
# COMPACT_ATOMS: atom_id res chain seq x y z
N MET A 1 -38.23 -15.67 56.37
CA MET A 1 -36.85 -15.37 56.82
C MET A 1 -35.89 -15.88 55.76
N GLY A 2 -35.42 -15.01 54.87
CA GLY A 2 -34.44 -15.33 53.83
C GLY A 2 -33.75 -14.05 53.39
N THR A 3 -32.46 -13.94 53.71
CA THR A 3 -31.59 -12.78 53.45
C THR A 3 -31.16 -12.73 51.99
N PRO A 4 -31.12 -11.55 51.33
CA PRO A 4 -30.53 -11.44 50.00
C PRO A 4 -29.00 -11.26 50.10
N GLY A 5 -28.26 -12.16 49.45
CA GLY A 5 -26.81 -12.11 49.34
C GLY A 5 -26.34 -10.93 48.48
N SER A 6 -25.41 -10.15 49.03
CA SER A 6 -24.76 -8.99 48.42
C SER A 6 -24.01 -9.35 47.13
N GLY A 7 -24.43 -8.74 46.02
CA GLY A 7 -23.80 -8.86 44.71
C GLY A 7 -22.39 -8.27 44.68
N ARG A 8 -21.40 -9.09 44.33
CA ARG A 8 -20.03 -8.66 44.04
C ARG A 8 -19.99 -8.17 42.58
N LYS A 9 -20.16 -6.86 42.36
CA LYS A 9 -19.94 -6.23 41.05
C LYS A 9 -18.47 -6.45 40.64
N ARG A 10 -18.24 -7.24 39.58
CA ARG A 10 -16.95 -7.26 38.87
C ARG A 10 -16.82 -5.95 38.11
N THR A 11 -15.82 -5.15 38.46
CA THR A 11 -15.37 -4.01 37.66
C THR A 11 -14.97 -4.49 36.26
N PRO A 12 -15.36 -3.82 35.17
CA PRO A 12 -15.01 -4.24 33.83
C PRO A 12 -13.51 -4.02 33.58
N VAL A 13 -12.83 -5.05 33.08
CA VAL A 13 -11.39 -5.09 32.73
C VAL A 13 -11.12 -4.29 31.44
N LYS A 14 -11.67 -3.07 31.34
CA LYS A 14 -11.66 -2.30 30.09
C LYS A 14 -10.45 -1.36 29.96
N ASP A 15 -9.81 -1.00 31.08
CA ASP A 15 -8.69 -0.04 31.07
C ASP A 15 -7.29 -0.69 31.08
N ARG A 16 -7.17 -2.00 31.34
CA ARG A 16 -5.85 -2.67 31.38
C ARG A 16 -5.26 -2.86 29.99
N PHE A 17 -6.09 -3.23 29.00
CA PHE A 17 -5.65 -3.36 27.62
C PHE A 17 -5.25 -2.01 27.02
N SER A 18 -5.95 -0.92 27.36
CA SER A 18 -5.62 0.42 26.85
C SER A 18 -4.28 0.95 27.39
N ALA A 19 -4.00 0.74 28.68
CA ALA A 19 -2.74 1.18 29.29
C ALA A 19 -1.53 0.36 28.80
N GLU A 20 -1.73 -0.94 28.55
CA GLU A 20 -0.70 -1.80 27.95
C GLU A 20 -0.45 -1.43 26.47
N ASP A 21 -1.50 -1.13 25.68
CA ASP A 21 -1.36 -0.70 24.29
C ASP A 21 -0.68 0.68 24.17
N GLU A 22 -1.02 1.61 25.08
CA GLU A 22 -0.35 2.91 25.17
C GLU A 22 1.13 2.77 25.58
N ALA A 23 1.44 1.85 26.50
CA ALA A 23 2.82 1.56 26.90
C ALA A 23 3.62 0.96 25.73
N LEU A 24 3.05 -0.01 25.01
CA LEU A 24 3.69 -0.59 23.82
C LEU A 24 3.89 0.44 22.71
N SER A 25 2.91 1.32 22.48
CA SER A 25 2.99 2.42 21.52
C SER A 25 4.04 3.46 21.92
N SER A 26 4.24 3.70 23.22
CA SER A 26 5.30 4.57 23.73
C SER A 26 6.68 3.96 23.55
N ILE A 27 6.82 2.66 23.84
CA ILE A 27 8.08 1.91 23.65
C ILE A 27 8.45 1.88 22.16
N ALA A 28 7.48 1.68 21.26
CA ALA A 28 7.69 1.70 19.83
C ALA A 28 8.19 3.06 19.34
N ARG A 29 7.54 4.17 19.75
CA ARG A 29 7.98 5.53 19.42
C ARG A 29 9.36 5.87 19.98
N GLU A 30 9.67 5.41 21.20
CA GLU A 30 10.98 5.62 21.79
C GLU A 30 12.08 4.82 21.06
N ALA A 31 11.78 3.59 20.65
CA ALA A 31 12.68 2.79 19.84
C ALA A 31 12.93 3.43 18.46
N GLU A 32 11.89 3.97 17.84
CA GLU A 32 11.98 4.69 16.57
C GLU A 32 12.80 5.98 16.69
N ALA A 33 12.58 6.77 17.74
CA ALA A 33 13.39 7.96 18.03
C ALA A 33 14.87 7.62 18.23
N ARG A 34 15.17 6.50 18.91
CA ARG A 34 16.55 6.01 19.08
C ARG A 34 17.18 5.55 17.77
N LEU A 35 16.42 4.88 16.90
CA LEU A 35 16.89 4.51 15.56
C LEU A 35 17.12 5.74 14.70
N ALA A 36 16.21 6.71 14.71
CA ALA A 36 16.36 7.99 14.01
C ALA A 36 17.60 8.77 14.49
N ALA A 37 17.86 8.81 15.80
CA ALA A 37 19.07 9.40 16.35
C ALA A 37 20.35 8.66 15.89
N LYS A 38 20.32 7.32 15.81
CA LYS A 38 21.42 6.55 15.24
C LYS A 38 21.61 6.85 13.75
N ARG A 39 20.53 6.99 12.96
CA ARG A 39 20.60 7.40 11.54
C ARG A 39 21.27 8.77 11.40
N ALA A 40 20.86 9.74 12.21
CA ALA A 40 21.43 11.08 12.21
C ALA A 40 22.92 11.06 12.58
N ALA A 41 23.30 10.32 13.63
CA ALA A 41 24.71 10.20 14.05
C ALA A 41 25.58 9.51 12.99
N ARG A 42 25.05 8.49 12.30
CA ARG A 42 25.74 7.86 11.16
C ARG A 42 25.88 8.83 9.99
N ALA A 43 24.84 9.57 9.64
CA ALA A 43 24.90 10.59 8.59
C ALA A 43 25.93 11.69 8.91
N GLU A 44 25.97 12.15 10.15
CA GLU A 44 26.98 13.12 10.60
C GLU A 44 28.39 12.52 10.55
N ALA A 45 28.57 11.26 10.94
CA ALA A 45 29.84 10.56 10.81
C ALA A 45 30.30 10.42 9.35
N ARG A 46 29.37 10.16 8.41
CA ARG A 46 29.65 10.16 6.96
C ARG A 46 30.12 11.53 6.50
N ASP A 47 29.43 12.59 6.89
CA ASP A 47 29.79 13.96 6.54
C ASP A 47 31.15 14.39 7.10
N ILE A 48 31.45 14.03 8.35
CA ILE A 48 32.76 14.30 8.97
C ILE A 48 33.85 13.55 8.21
N ARG A 49 33.63 12.27 7.88
CA ARG A 49 34.59 11.44 7.16
C ARG A 49 34.80 11.93 5.72
N MET A 50 33.77 12.41 5.04
CA MET A 50 33.86 13.02 3.72
C MET A 50 34.66 14.33 3.75
N ARG A 51 34.42 15.19 4.74
CA ARG A 51 35.20 16.43 4.93
C ARG A 51 36.66 16.15 5.26
N GLU A 52 36.93 15.15 6.09
CA GLU A 52 38.28 14.70 6.43
C GLU A 52 39.02 14.11 5.22
N LEU A 53 38.30 13.40 4.35
CA LEU A 53 38.80 12.91 3.08
C LEU A 53 39.15 14.03 2.11
N GLU A 54 38.29 15.02 1.95
CA GLU A 54 38.58 16.20 1.12
C GLU A 54 39.79 16.96 1.66
N ARG A 55 39.93 17.03 3.00
CA ARG A 55 41.10 17.59 3.67
C ARG A 55 42.35 16.76 3.36
N GLN A 56 42.29 15.44 3.50
CA GLN A 56 43.42 14.55 3.18
C GLN A 56 43.78 14.58 1.69
N GLN A 57 42.82 14.74 0.78
CA GLN A 57 43.07 14.87 -0.66
C GLN A 57 43.75 16.20 -0.99
N LYS A 58 43.31 17.30 -0.38
CA LYS A 58 43.97 18.62 -0.48
C LYS A 58 45.35 18.60 0.16
N GLU A 59 45.50 17.97 1.31
CA GLU A 59 46.79 17.87 2.00
C GLU A 59 47.73 16.89 1.30
N HIS A 60 47.27 15.78 0.75
CA HIS A 60 48.10 14.88 -0.05
C HIS A 60 48.46 15.49 -1.41
N SER A 61 47.61 16.32 -2.03
CA SER A 61 48.02 17.07 -3.22
C SER A 61 49.11 18.09 -2.89
N HIS A 62 49.09 18.69 -1.69
CA HIS A 62 50.08 19.68 -1.25
C HIS A 62 51.34 19.08 -0.57
N HIS A 63 51.25 17.99 0.19
CA HIS A 63 52.38 17.36 0.90
C HIS A 63 53.04 16.21 0.13
N SER A 64 52.30 15.46 -0.70
CA SER A 64 52.89 14.36 -1.49
C SER A 64 53.76 14.91 -2.62
N PHE A 65 53.34 16.05 -3.21
CA PHE A 65 54.09 16.71 -4.27
C PHE A 65 55.27 17.57 -3.77
N ASP A 66 55.32 17.94 -2.49
CA ASP A 66 56.36 18.84 -1.96
C ASP A 66 57.38 18.11 -1.06
N GLY A 67 56.92 17.29 -0.11
CA GLY A 67 57.83 16.63 0.85
C GLY A 67 58.57 15.42 0.28
N LYS A 68 57.86 14.50 -0.38
CA LYS A 68 58.45 13.28 -0.96
C LYS A 68 59.21 13.58 -2.25
N TRP A 69 58.67 14.43 -3.12
CA TRP A 69 59.40 14.91 -4.30
C TRP A 69 60.58 15.81 -3.95
N GLY A 70 60.48 16.64 -2.92
CA GLY A 70 61.62 17.41 -2.39
C GLY A 70 62.74 16.51 -1.84
N GLN A 71 62.40 15.43 -1.12
CA GLN A 71 63.40 14.43 -0.68
C GLN A 71 63.99 13.61 -1.84
N ILE A 72 63.18 13.26 -2.84
CA ILE A 72 63.63 12.54 -4.03
C ILE A 72 64.50 13.44 -4.93
N GLN A 73 64.14 14.72 -5.13
CA GLN A 73 64.97 15.70 -5.82
C GLN A 73 66.28 15.92 -5.10
N LYS A 74 66.26 16.11 -3.78
CA LYS A 74 67.47 16.27 -2.98
C LYS A 74 68.37 15.03 -3.04
N TRP A 75 67.79 13.83 -3.01
CA TRP A 75 68.54 12.59 -3.17
C TRP A 75 69.11 12.43 -4.58
N LEU A 76 68.37 12.81 -5.62
CA LEU A 76 68.85 12.85 -7.02
C LEU A 76 69.99 13.86 -7.18
N GLU A 77 69.86 15.05 -6.59
CA GLU A 77 70.85 16.13 -6.66
C GLU A 77 72.11 15.80 -5.85
N ASP A 78 71.97 15.17 -4.67
CA ASP A 78 73.09 14.65 -3.88
C ASP A 78 73.80 13.48 -4.57
N SER A 79 73.03 12.61 -5.24
CA SER A 79 73.57 11.48 -6.03
C SER A 79 74.26 11.96 -7.32
N GLU A 80 73.72 12.96 -8.01
CA GLU A 80 74.38 13.63 -9.13
C GLU A 80 75.63 14.38 -8.69
N ARG A 81 75.56 15.14 -7.60
CA ARG A 81 76.70 15.83 -7.00
C ARG A 81 77.82 14.87 -6.61
N ALA A 82 77.48 13.69 -6.09
CA ALA A 82 78.45 12.62 -5.84
C ALA A 82 79.06 12.07 -7.14
N ARG A 83 78.29 11.94 -8.23
CA ARG A 83 78.80 11.51 -9.55
C ARG A 83 79.74 12.53 -10.20
N TYR A 84 79.48 13.84 -10.05
CA TYR A 84 80.34 14.90 -10.59
C TYR A 84 81.59 15.18 -9.72
N SER A 85 81.55 14.89 -8.42
CA SER A 85 82.69 15.08 -7.51
C SER A 85 83.89 14.17 -7.83
N HIS A 86 83.74 13.14 -8.66
CA HIS A 86 84.82 12.21 -9.02
C HIS A 86 85.53 12.52 -10.35
N ARG A 87 85.21 13.63 -11.05
CA ARG A 87 85.84 14.01 -12.34
C ARG A 87 86.72 15.26 -12.32
N SER A 88 86.85 15.97 -11.20
CA SER A 88 87.73 17.15 -11.13
C SER A 88 88.96 16.89 -10.29
N GLY A 89 90.04 16.51 -10.96
CA GLY A 89 91.36 16.55 -10.37
C GLY A 89 92.38 16.20 -11.41
N HIS A 90 92.73 17.15 -12.29
CA HIS A 90 94.02 17.30 -12.98
C HIS A 90 94.01 18.65 -13.73
N GLN A 91 94.27 19.75 -13.02
CA GLN A 91 94.89 20.93 -13.65
C GLN A 91 95.63 21.80 -12.63
N ARG A 92 96.85 22.15 -13.03
CA ARG A 92 97.95 22.78 -12.29
C ARG A 92 97.79 24.31 -12.29
N PRO A 93 98.17 25.05 -11.24
CA PRO A 93 97.92 26.49 -11.15
C PRO A 93 99.10 27.34 -11.66
N TYR A 94 98.79 28.46 -12.34
CA TYR A 94 99.72 29.58 -12.50
C TYR A 94 98.98 30.93 -12.40
N LEU A 95 99.69 31.88 -11.80
CA LEU A 95 99.28 33.19 -11.28
C LEU A 95 98.81 34.20 -12.35
N GLY A 96 97.91 35.11 -11.95
CA GLY A 96 97.58 36.35 -12.66
C GLY A 96 96.60 37.21 -11.88
N VAL A 97 96.94 38.48 -11.68
CA VAL A 97 96.43 39.46 -10.71
C VAL A 97 95.45 40.44 -11.37
N GLU A 98 94.46 40.94 -10.59
CA GLU A 98 93.61 42.14 -10.79
C GLU A 98 92.66 42.16 -12.03
N ASP A 99 91.50 42.81 -12.08
CA ASP A 99 90.82 43.77 -11.20
C ASP A 99 89.29 43.80 -11.52
N ALA A 100 88.51 44.26 -10.55
CA ALA A 100 87.34 45.17 -10.64
C ALA A 100 86.06 44.91 -11.50
N LEU A 101 84.92 45.17 -10.82
CA LEU A 101 83.63 45.76 -11.26
C LEU A 101 82.41 44.87 -11.64
N SER A 102 81.50 44.81 -10.65
CA SER A 102 80.08 45.23 -10.68
C SER A 102 79.05 44.54 -11.60
N ILE A 103 77.94 44.12 -10.98
CA ILE A 103 76.54 44.59 -11.13
C ILE A 103 75.65 43.63 -10.29
N ARG A 104 75.10 44.06 -9.13
CA ARG A 104 73.69 44.49 -8.90
C ARG A 104 72.70 43.31 -8.99
N SER A 105 71.73 43.04 -8.11
CA SER A 105 71.08 43.75 -6.99
C SER A 105 70.09 42.79 -6.30
N LEU A 106 69.80 43.06 -5.01
CA LEU A 106 68.47 43.07 -4.33
C LEU A 106 67.62 41.77 -4.36
N GLY A 107 67.04 41.26 -3.28
CA GLY A 107 66.83 41.74 -1.90
C GLY A 107 66.39 40.54 -1.02
N SER A 108 66.60 40.61 0.30
CA SER A 108 65.61 41.07 1.30
C SER A 108 64.41 40.10 1.39
N HIS A 109 64.01 39.49 2.51
CA HIS A 109 64.05 39.95 3.89
C HIS A 109 63.78 38.76 4.85
N ARG A 110 64.30 38.89 6.08
CA ARG A 110 64.12 38.02 7.26
C ARG A 110 62.67 37.88 7.74
N LEU A 111 62.41 36.82 8.51
CA LEU A 111 61.94 36.74 9.92
C LEU A 111 61.62 35.24 10.18
N ASP A 112 62.44 34.45 10.89
CA ASP A 112 62.58 34.28 12.35
C ASP A 112 61.27 34.10 13.14
N GLU A 113 61.30 33.07 14.02
CA GLU A 113 60.85 33.11 15.42
C GLU A 113 59.82 32.04 15.91
N LYS A 114 60.36 31.11 16.74
CA LYS A 114 59.78 30.38 17.91
C LYS A 114 58.73 29.27 17.65
N SER A 115 58.81 28.08 18.25
CA SER A 115 59.04 27.81 19.69
C SER A 115 59.54 26.38 20.00
N ASP A 116 60.51 26.32 20.93
CA ASP A 116 60.77 25.40 22.07
C ASP A 116 60.05 24.02 22.15
N LYS A 117 60.78 22.89 22.25
CA LYS A 117 61.60 22.33 23.38
C LYS A 117 60.80 21.79 24.58
N GLN A 118 60.91 20.47 24.79
CA GLN A 118 61.08 19.73 26.07
C GLN A 118 61.53 18.30 25.70
N TYR A 119 62.77 17.85 25.97
CA TYR A 119 63.31 17.20 27.21
C TYR A 119 62.43 16.04 27.73
N ALA A 120 62.90 14.84 28.09
CA ALA A 120 64.20 14.32 28.52
C ALA A 120 64.26 12.80 28.18
N GLU A 121 65.38 12.24 27.71
CA GLU A 121 66.50 11.70 28.50
C GLU A 121 66.09 10.60 29.51
N ASN A 122 66.45 9.32 29.25
CA ASN A 122 67.59 8.67 29.93
C ASN A 122 67.63 7.12 29.85
N TYR A 123 68.78 6.65 29.36
CA TYR A 123 69.57 5.44 29.67
C TYR A 123 68.95 4.03 29.65
N THR A 124 69.58 3.13 28.89
CA THR A 124 70.53 2.11 29.42
C THR A 124 71.36 1.46 28.30
N ARG A 125 72.68 1.45 28.47
CA ARG A 125 73.74 0.63 27.83
C ARG A 125 74.56 0.04 29.03
N PRO A 126 75.61 -0.80 28.92
CA PRO A 126 76.15 -1.69 27.84
C PRO A 126 76.57 -3.10 28.35
N SER A 127 77.11 -3.96 27.47
CA SER A 127 78.35 -4.78 27.65
C SER A 127 78.54 -5.66 26.40
N SER A 128 79.55 -5.48 25.52
CA SER A 128 81.00 -5.76 25.63
C SER A 128 81.38 -7.23 25.76
N ARG A 129 82.07 -7.75 24.73
CA ARG A 129 83.29 -8.55 24.92
C ARG A 129 84.22 -8.43 23.72
N ASN A 130 85.25 -7.60 23.91
CA ASN A 130 86.51 -7.69 23.18
C ASN A 130 87.28 -8.93 23.66
N SER A 131 88.13 -9.48 22.79
CA SER A 131 89.45 -9.96 23.20
C SER A 131 90.42 -9.63 22.07
N ALA A 132 91.29 -8.68 22.37
CA ALA A 132 92.47 -8.32 21.62
C ALA A 132 93.66 -9.15 22.13
N SER A 133 94.64 -9.39 21.26
CA SER A 133 96.07 -9.21 21.53
C SER A 133 96.78 -9.36 20.18
N ALA A 134 97.30 -8.34 19.50
CA ALA A 134 98.27 -7.30 19.87
C ALA A 134 99.68 -7.85 20.13
N THR A 135 100.65 -7.05 19.64
CA THR A 135 102.11 -7.03 19.87
C THR A 135 102.97 -7.67 18.77
N THR A 136 104.04 -7.08 18.21
CA THR A 136 104.69 -5.74 18.28
C THR A 136 105.77 -5.73 17.16
N PRO A 137 106.13 -4.56 16.60
CA PRO A 137 107.21 -4.38 15.62
C PRO A 137 108.56 -4.06 16.30
N LEU A 138 109.69 -4.43 15.68
CA LEU A 138 111.09 -4.05 16.00
C LEU A 138 111.92 -4.51 14.79
N SER A 139 113.08 -3.98 14.40
CA SER A 139 113.89 -2.80 14.66
C SER A 139 115.06 -2.95 13.69
N GLY A 140 115.59 -1.85 13.18
CA GLY A 140 116.73 -1.87 12.26
C GLY A 140 118.03 -2.31 12.93
N ASN A 141 118.88 -2.98 12.16
CA ASN A 141 120.32 -3.02 12.38
C ASN A 141 121.06 -2.77 11.06
N SER A 142 121.65 -1.58 11.01
CA SER A 142 122.88 -1.29 10.27
C SER A 142 123.98 -2.30 10.65
N SER A 143 124.65 -2.88 9.67
CA SER A 143 126.08 -3.21 9.80
C SER A 143 126.73 -3.42 8.43
N ARG A 144 127.74 -2.60 8.16
CA ARG A 144 128.70 -2.70 7.08
C ARG A 144 129.67 -3.87 7.32
N ARG A 145 129.85 -4.74 6.32
CA ARG A 145 131.06 -5.51 5.95
C ARG A 145 130.81 -5.89 4.47
N GLY A 146 131.63 -5.61 3.46
CA GLY A 146 133.08 -5.47 3.45
C GLY A 146 133.71 -6.73 2.86
N SER A 147 133.85 -6.75 1.53
CA SER A 147 134.79 -7.51 0.69
C SER A 147 134.73 -9.04 0.61
N GLY A 148 134.83 -9.53 -0.63
CA GLY A 148 135.21 -10.91 -0.95
C GLY A 148 134.79 -11.32 -2.35
N ASP A 149 135.69 -11.12 -3.31
CA ASP A 149 135.57 -11.44 -4.74
C ASP A 149 134.97 -12.82 -5.05
N THR A 150 133.96 -12.86 -5.93
CA THR A 150 133.81 -13.93 -6.93
C THR A 150 133.30 -13.31 -8.22
N SER A 151 134.25 -12.99 -9.10
CA SER A 151 134.02 -12.81 -10.53
C SER A 151 133.34 -14.06 -11.09
N ILE A 152 132.05 -14.00 -11.41
CA ILE A 152 131.39 -14.96 -12.30
C ILE A 152 130.54 -14.15 -13.27
N LEU A 153 130.93 -14.24 -14.54
CA LEU A 153 130.29 -13.70 -15.73
C LEU A 153 128.75 -13.65 -15.61
N ILE A 154 128.19 -12.44 -15.56
CA ILE A 154 126.76 -12.21 -15.79
C ILE A 154 126.53 -12.40 -17.29
N ASP A 155 125.91 -13.52 -17.63
CA ASP A 155 125.51 -13.87 -18.99
C ASP A 155 124.37 -12.92 -19.42
N PRO A 156 124.52 -12.14 -20.51
CA PRO A 156 123.48 -11.23 -20.99
C PRO A 156 122.13 -11.92 -21.21
N ASP A 157 122.12 -13.22 -21.49
CA ASP A 157 120.88 -13.99 -21.71
C ASP A 157 120.04 -14.20 -20.43
N THR A 158 120.66 -14.23 -19.24
CA THR A 158 119.92 -14.36 -17.97
C THR A 158 119.22 -13.05 -17.60
N SER A 159 119.90 -11.92 -17.79
CA SER A 159 119.32 -10.58 -17.57
C SER A 159 118.18 -10.26 -18.56
N LEU A 160 118.27 -10.78 -19.78
CA LEU A 160 117.22 -10.67 -20.79
C LEU A 160 116.02 -11.58 -20.50
N SER A 161 116.23 -12.75 -19.88
CA SER A 161 115.14 -13.62 -19.41
C SER A 161 114.35 -12.96 -18.28
N GLU A 162 115.04 -12.42 -17.26
CA GLU A 162 114.38 -11.69 -16.16
C GLU A 162 113.60 -10.47 -16.67
N LEU A 163 114.12 -9.75 -17.67
CA LEU A 163 113.41 -8.65 -18.30
C LEU A 163 112.14 -9.12 -19.03
N ARG A 164 112.18 -10.27 -19.71
CA ARG A 164 111.01 -10.87 -20.36
C ARG A 164 109.95 -11.28 -19.34
N ASP A 165 110.36 -11.91 -18.23
CA ASP A 165 109.47 -12.28 -17.14
C ASP A 165 108.81 -11.05 -16.49
N ILE A 166 109.54 -9.92 -16.38
CA ILE A 166 108.98 -8.65 -15.89
C ILE A 166 107.91 -8.09 -16.84
N TYR A 167 108.09 -8.20 -18.16
CA TYR A 167 107.06 -7.80 -19.13
C TYR A 167 105.84 -8.73 -19.10
N ASP A 168 106.05 -10.05 -18.99
CA ASP A 168 104.96 -11.02 -18.87
C ASP A 168 104.16 -10.82 -17.56
N LEU A 169 104.84 -10.53 -16.45
CA LEU A 169 104.18 -10.17 -15.18
C LEU A 169 103.41 -8.85 -15.28
N LYS A 170 103.94 -7.86 -16.00
CA LYS A 170 103.24 -6.59 -16.24
C LYS A 170 101.97 -6.80 -17.05
N ASP A 171 102.00 -7.62 -18.09
CA ASP A 171 100.83 -7.93 -18.91
C ASP A 171 99.78 -8.72 -18.09
N GLN A 172 100.21 -9.67 -17.26
CA GLN A 172 99.31 -10.36 -16.32
C GLN A 172 98.67 -9.41 -15.31
N ILE A 173 99.41 -8.43 -14.79
CA ILE A 173 98.87 -7.40 -13.90
C ILE A 173 97.83 -6.57 -14.65
N GLN A 174 98.10 -6.15 -15.89
CA GLN A 174 97.13 -5.41 -16.71
C GLN A 174 95.85 -6.22 -17.00
N ASP A 175 95.97 -7.52 -17.24
CA ASP A 175 94.82 -8.41 -17.43
C ASP A 175 94.00 -8.60 -16.14
N VAL A 176 94.67 -8.67 -14.99
CA VAL A 176 94.01 -8.72 -13.67
C VAL A 176 93.32 -7.38 -13.36
N GLU A 177 94.00 -6.26 -13.60
CA GLU A 177 93.43 -4.91 -13.46
C GLU A 177 92.24 -4.71 -14.42
N GLY A 178 92.34 -5.16 -15.66
CA GLY A 178 91.26 -5.12 -16.64
C GLY A 178 90.04 -5.92 -16.19
N ARG A 179 90.24 -7.14 -15.69
CA ARG A 179 89.16 -7.97 -15.11
C ARG A 179 88.57 -7.35 -13.86
N TYR A 180 89.38 -6.78 -12.98
CA TYR A 180 88.92 -6.08 -11.78
C TYR A 180 88.08 -4.85 -12.13
N MET A 181 88.54 -4.03 -13.08
CA MET A 181 87.82 -2.85 -13.56
C MET A 181 86.51 -3.21 -14.25
N GLN A 182 86.49 -4.31 -15.01
CA GLN A 182 85.28 -4.84 -15.64
C GLN A 182 84.28 -5.35 -14.59
N GLY A 183 84.71 -6.14 -13.61
CA GLY A 183 83.85 -6.60 -12.51
C GLY A 183 83.30 -5.45 -11.67
N LEU A 184 84.09 -4.40 -11.45
CA LEU A 184 83.66 -3.19 -10.76
C LEU A 184 82.63 -2.38 -11.57
N LYS A 185 82.74 -2.38 -12.90
CA LYS A 185 81.75 -1.79 -13.81
C LYS A 185 80.43 -2.56 -13.77
N GLU A 186 80.47 -3.88 -13.88
CA GLU A 186 79.29 -4.76 -13.80
C GLU A 186 78.58 -4.63 -12.45
N LEU A 187 79.33 -4.55 -11.34
CA LEU A 187 78.75 -4.34 -10.01
C LEU A 187 78.03 -2.99 -9.90
N LYS A 188 78.57 -1.93 -10.52
CA LYS A 188 77.94 -0.60 -10.56
C LYS A 188 76.67 -0.60 -11.42
N GLU A 189 76.70 -1.27 -12.56
CA GLU A 189 75.53 -1.41 -13.44
C GLU A 189 74.42 -2.21 -12.75
N SER A 190 74.77 -3.32 -12.08
CA SER A 190 73.84 -4.13 -11.29
C SER A 190 73.25 -3.33 -10.12
N LEU A 191 74.06 -2.55 -9.41
CA LEU A 191 73.59 -1.67 -8.35
C LEU A 191 72.58 -0.66 -8.89
N SER A 192 72.88 0.00 -10.01
CA SER A 192 71.97 0.95 -10.64
C SER A 192 70.66 0.29 -11.09
N GLU A 193 70.71 -0.93 -11.60
CA GLU A 193 69.51 -1.67 -12.01
C GLU A 193 68.61 -2.00 -10.82
N VAL A 194 69.19 -2.43 -9.70
CA VAL A 194 68.45 -2.71 -8.46
C VAL A 194 67.86 -1.43 -7.86
N GLU A 195 68.60 -0.32 -7.88
CA GLU A 195 68.12 0.99 -7.44
C GLU A 195 66.90 1.45 -8.25
N GLU A 196 66.92 1.31 -9.58
CA GLU A 196 65.78 1.65 -10.44
C GLU A 196 64.58 0.73 -10.23
N LYS A 197 64.80 -0.57 -10.01
CA LYS A 197 63.73 -1.51 -9.63
C LYS A 197 63.11 -1.13 -8.29
N TYR A 198 63.91 -0.73 -7.31
CA TYR A 198 63.42 -0.28 -6.01
C TYR A 198 62.56 0.98 -6.14
N LYS A 199 63.00 1.98 -6.91
CA LYS A 199 62.20 3.20 -7.18
C LYS A 199 60.86 2.87 -7.81
N LYS A 200 60.83 1.99 -8.84
CA LYS A 200 59.59 1.55 -9.49
C LYS A 200 58.66 0.83 -8.50
N ALA A 201 59.20 -0.05 -7.67
CA ALA A 201 58.43 -0.75 -6.65
C ALA A 201 57.84 0.22 -5.61
N MET A 202 58.58 1.25 -5.21
CA MET A 202 58.10 2.27 -4.28
C MET A 202 56.95 3.11 -4.86
N VAL A 203 57.04 3.49 -6.14
CA VAL A 203 55.94 4.20 -6.84
C VAL A 203 54.70 3.31 -6.95
N SER A 204 54.89 2.03 -7.34
CA SER A 204 53.79 1.06 -7.42
C SER A 204 53.14 0.81 -6.06
N ASN A 205 53.92 0.71 -4.98
CA ASN A 205 53.38 0.51 -3.64
C ASN A 205 52.53 1.73 -3.18
N ALA A 206 52.99 2.94 -3.49
CA ALA A 206 52.20 4.15 -3.21
C ALA A 206 50.89 4.22 -4.01
N GLN A 207 50.89 3.72 -5.26
CA GLN A 207 49.67 3.60 -6.06
C GLN A 207 48.69 2.59 -5.45
N LEU A 208 49.18 1.41 -5.06
CA LEU A 208 48.39 0.37 -4.42
C LEU A 208 47.80 0.81 -3.08
N ASP A 209 48.54 1.60 -2.28
CA ASP A 209 48.01 2.17 -1.04
C ASP A 209 46.86 3.15 -1.29
N ASN A 210 46.94 3.96 -2.34
CA ASN A 210 45.84 4.85 -2.73
C ASN A 210 44.61 4.06 -3.21
N GLU A 211 44.81 3.05 -4.05
CA GLU A 211 43.73 2.18 -4.52
C GLU A 211 43.06 1.43 -3.37
N LYS A 212 43.86 0.89 -2.43
CA LYS A 212 43.38 0.26 -1.21
C LYS A 212 42.51 1.20 -0.39
N ASN A 213 42.97 2.43 -0.16
CA ASN A 213 42.20 3.43 0.58
C ASN A 213 40.88 3.76 -0.14
N ASN A 214 40.90 3.97 -1.46
CA ASN A 214 39.70 4.20 -2.25
C ASN A 214 38.68 3.05 -2.13
N LEU A 215 39.15 1.80 -2.22
CA LEU A 215 38.30 0.62 -2.07
C LEU A 215 37.71 0.51 -0.66
N ILE A 216 38.48 0.84 0.39
CA ILE A 216 37.98 0.88 1.76
C ILE A 216 36.80 1.86 1.88
N TYR A 217 36.91 3.05 1.27
CA TYR A 217 35.80 4.02 1.28
C TYR A 217 34.58 3.52 0.52
N GLN A 218 34.77 2.93 -0.66
CA GLN A 218 33.66 2.36 -1.41
C GLN A 218 32.93 1.27 -0.61
N VAL A 219 33.68 0.38 0.04
CA VAL A 219 33.13 -0.67 0.89
C VAL A 219 32.33 -0.08 2.05
N ASP A 220 32.84 0.95 2.72
CA ASP A 220 32.14 1.55 3.86
C ASP A 220 30.86 2.30 3.42
N THR A 221 30.89 3.03 2.30
CA THR A 221 29.69 3.64 1.71
C THR A 221 28.67 2.58 1.31
N LEU A 222 29.10 1.43 0.77
CA LEU A 222 28.19 0.36 0.39
C LEU A 222 27.57 -0.33 1.63
N LYS A 223 28.33 -0.55 2.71
CA LYS A 223 27.76 -1.04 3.98
C LYS A 223 26.68 -0.10 4.50
N ASP A 224 26.95 1.19 4.43
CA ASP A 224 26.02 2.24 4.83
C ASP A 224 24.70 2.22 4.04
N VAL A 225 24.77 2.00 2.72
CA VAL A 225 23.60 1.82 1.85
C VAL A 225 22.86 0.52 2.17
N ILE A 226 23.58 -0.58 2.44
CA ILE A 226 22.96 -1.86 2.81
C ILE A 226 22.19 -1.72 4.13
N GLU A 227 22.78 -1.10 5.15
CA GLU A 227 22.09 -0.86 6.43
C GLU A 227 20.82 -0.02 6.24
N GLU A 228 20.86 1.02 5.39
CA GLU A 228 19.68 1.83 5.06
C GLU A 228 18.59 1.00 4.36
N GLN A 229 18.97 0.14 3.42
CA GLN A 229 18.03 -0.76 2.73
C GLN A 229 17.41 -1.79 3.67
N GLU A 230 18.19 -2.35 4.60
CA GLU A 230 17.69 -3.27 5.63
C GLU A 230 16.67 -2.58 6.55
N GLU A 231 16.94 -1.33 6.93
CA GLU A 231 16.02 -0.53 7.74
C GLU A 231 14.73 -0.19 6.98
N GLN A 232 14.81 0.18 5.70
CA GLN A 232 13.64 0.39 4.83
C GLN A 232 12.83 -0.89 4.68
N MET A 233 13.49 -2.03 4.49
CA MET A 233 12.83 -3.33 4.38
C MET A 233 12.08 -3.69 5.67
N ALA A 234 12.68 -3.44 6.83
CA ALA A 234 12.04 -3.65 8.12
C ALA A 234 10.83 -2.72 8.34
N GLU A 235 10.89 -1.47 7.86
CA GLU A 235 9.75 -0.55 7.85
C GLU A 235 8.61 -1.06 6.97
N PHE A 236 8.90 -1.51 5.75
CA PHE A 236 7.89 -2.10 4.86
C PHE A 236 7.25 -3.36 5.45
N PHE A 237 8.03 -4.22 6.12
CA PHE A 237 7.47 -5.40 6.79
C PHE A 237 6.50 -5.02 7.92
N ARG A 238 6.85 -4.01 8.73
CA ARG A 238 5.96 -3.51 9.80
C ARG A 238 4.68 -2.90 9.24
N GLU A 239 4.78 -2.05 8.22
CA GLU A 239 3.61 -1.44 7.58
C GLU A 239 2.69 -2.51 6.96
N ASN A 240 3.27 -3.55 6.34
CA ASN A 240 2.50 -4.66 5.79
C ASN A 240 1.77 -5.45 6.89
N GLU A 241 2.41 -5.66 8.05
CA GLU A 241 1.77 -6.30 9.20
C GLU A 241 0.60 -5.47 9.76
N GLU A 242 0.76 -4.15 9.87
CA GLU A 242 -0.31 -3.23 10.29
C GLU A 242 -1.47 -3.23 9.30
N LYS A 243 -1.20 -3.14 8.00
CA LYS A 243 -2.23 -3.25 6.95
C LYS A 243 -2.94 -4.59 6.96
N SER A 244 -2.21 -5.68 7.24
CA SER A 244 -2.80 -7.01 7.40
C SER A 244 -3.74 -7.08 8.60
N LYS A 245 -3.36 -6.50 9.74
CA LYS A 245 -4.23 -6.40 10.94
C LYS A 245 -5.49 -5.57 10.67
N GLU A 246 -5.35 -4.44 9.96
CA GLU A 246 -6.50 -3.60 9.59
C GLU A 246 -7.43 -4.32 8.61
N LEU A 247 -6.88 -5.05 7.63
CA LEU A 247 -7.68 -5.89 6.72
C LEU A 247 -8.51 -6.92 7.50
N GLU A 248 -7.93 -7.58 8.50
CA GLU A 248 -8.66 -8.55 9.32
C GLU A 248 -9.74 -7.87 10.19
N ARG A 249 -9.49 -6.66 10.73
CA ARG A 249 -10.54 -5.87 11.38
C ARG A 249 -11.69 -5.56 10.43
N GLN A 250 -11.39 -5.13 9.22
CA GLN A 250 -12.41 -4.80 8.21
C GLN A 250 -13.19 -6.04 7.79
N LYS A 251 -12.54 -7.18 7.56
CA LYS A 251 -13.22 -8.45 7.29
C LYS A 251 -14.18 -8.84 8.41
N HIS A 252 -13.77 -8.68 9.67
CA HIS A 252 -14.64 -8.95 10.81
C HIS A 252 -15.86 -8.01 10.82
N MET A 253 -15.66 -6.71 10.56
CA MET A 253 -16.75 -5.73 10.46
C MET A 253 -17.72 -6.07 9.32
N CYS A 254 -17.20 -6.42 8.14
CA CYS A 254 -18.02 -6.86 7.01
C CYS A 254 -18.84 -8.11 7.36
N SER A 255 -18.26 -9.08 8.07
CA SER A 255 -18.98 -10.26 8.54
C SER A 255 -20.12 -9.91 9.49
N VAL A 256 -19.88 -8.99 10.45
CA VAL A 256 -20.93 -8.51 11.37
C VAL A 256 -22.06 -7.79 10.61
N LEU A 257 -21.72 -6.93 9.66
CA LEU A 257 -22.71 -6.22 8.84
C LEU A 257 -23.49 -7.17 7.93
N GLN A 258 -22.83 -8.19 7.38
CA GLN A 258 -23.46 -9.24 6.59
C GLN A 258 -24.50 -9.99 7.41
N HIS A 259 -24.13 -10.45 8.62
CA HIS A 259 -25.09 -11.06 9.54
C HIS A 259 -26.26 -10.13 9.84
N LYS A 260 -26.00 -8.83 10.04
CA LYS A 260 -27.08 -7.87 10.31
C LYS A 260 -28.01 -7.66 9.12
N MET A 261 -27.47 -7.64 7.91
CA MET A 261 -28.26 -7.57 6.69
C MET A 261 -29.15 -8.81 6.56
N ASP A 262 -28.61 -10.00 6.83
CA ASP A 262 -29.37 -11.25 6.70
C ASP A 262 -30.51 -11.34 7.74
N GLU A 263 -30.28 -10.88 8.98
CA GLU A 263 -31.36 -10.72 9.97
C GLU A 263 -32.48 -9.80 9.48
N LEU A 264 -32.13 -8.65 8.89
CA LEU A 264 -33.12 -7.69 8.40
C LEU A 264 -33.87 -8.22 7.18
N LYS A 265 -33.20 -8.95 6.28
CA LYS A 265 -33.83 -9.63 5.14
C LYS A 265 -34.84 -10.67 5.59
N GLU A 266 -34.49 -11.46 6.61
CA GLU A 266 -35.41 -12.46 7.16
C GLU A 266 -36.62 -11.79 7.84
N GLY A 267 -36.40 -10.68 8.56
CA GLY A 267 -37.50 -9.87 9.11
C GLY A 267 -38.40 -9.25 8.04
N LEU A 268 -37.85 -8.86 6.89
CA LEU A 268 -38.63 -8.41 5.72
C LEU A 268 -39.49 -9.56 5.18
N ARG A 269 -38.90 -10.74 4.96
CA ARG A 269 -39.60 -11.94 4.46
C ARG A 269 -40.79 -12.33 5.34
N GLN A 270 -40.60 -12.35 6.67
CA GLN A 270 -41.67 -12.68 7.62
C GLN A 270 -42.82 -11.67 7.56
N ARG A 271 -42.53 -10.38 7.36
CA ARG A 271 -43.58 -9.36 7.22
C ARG A 271 -44.37 -9.56 5.93
N ASP A 272 -43.69 -9.87 4.84
CA ASP A 272 -44.34 -10.09 3.53
C ASP A 272 -45.24 -11.33 3.59
N GLU A 273 -44.81 -12.41 4.25
CA GLU A 273 -45.64 -13.60 4.52
C GLU A 273 -46.92 -13.24 5.31
N LEU A 274 -46.80 -12.41 6.36
CA LEU A 274 -47.95 -11.95 7.13
C LEU A 274 -48.89 -11.06 6.30
N ILE A 275 -48.36 -10.23 5.40
CA ILE A 275 -49.16 -9.41 4.49
C ILE A 275 -49.97 -10.32 3.55
N GLU A 276 -49.35 -11.33 2.96
CA GLU A 276 -50.03 -12.28 2.08
C GLU A 276 -51.10 -13.09 2.82
N GLU A 277 -50.83 -13.53 4.05
CA GLU A 277 -51.83 -14.22 4.87
C GLU A 277 -53.02 -13.31 5.20
N ASN A 278 -52.75 -12.04 5.54
CA ASN A 278 -53.79 -11.05 5.80
C ASN A 278 -54.66 -10.81 4.56
N GLN A 279 -54.05 -10.70 3.38
CA GLN A 279 -54.77 -10.59 2.11
C GLN A 279 -55.66 -11.81 1.83
N ARG A 280 -55.16 -13.04 2.09
CA ARG A 280 -55.96 -14.27 1.96
C ARG A 280 -57.14 -14.28 2.93
N MET A 281 -56.93 -13.90 4.18
CA MET A 281 -58.01 -13.78 5.16
C MET A 281 -59.04 -12.73 4.72
N GLN A 282 -58.59 -11.58 4.20
CA GLN A 282 -59.49 -10.54 3.71
C GLN A 282 -60.35 -11.04 2.53
N GLN A 283 -59.77 -11.76 1.58
CA GLN A 283 -60.53 -12.39 0.48
C GLN A 283 -61.58 -13.38 0.98
N GLN A 284 -61.26 -14.14 2.03
CA GLN A 284 -62.20 -15.07 2.65
C GLN A 284 -63.35 -14.32 3.34
N ILE A 285 -63.04 -13.24 4.06
CA ILE A 285 -64.05 -12.36 4.68
C ILE A 285 -64.96 -11.75 3.61
N ASP A 286 -64.41 -11.24 2.51
CA ASP A 286 -65.19 -10.66 1.40
C ASP A 286 -66.11 -11.71 0.76
N THR A 287 -65.65 -12.96 0.64
CA THR A 287 -66.44 -14.08 0.14
C THR A 287 -67.60 -14.41 1.07
N MET A 288 -67.33 -14.59 2.36
CA MET A 288 -68.38 -14.84 3.37
C MET A 288 -69.38 -13.68 3.45
N THR A 289 -68.91 -12.44 3.30
CA THR A 289 -69.77 -11.25 3.32
C THR A 289 -70.78 -11.28 2.16
N LYS A 290 -70.36 -11.71 0.96
CA LYS A 290 -71.26 -11.90 -0.19
C LYS A 290 -72.27 -13.02 0.08
N GLU A 291 -71.83 -14.16 0.59
CA GLU A 291 -72.73 -15.27 0.93
C GLU A 291 -73.79 -14.86 1.96
N VAL A 292 -73.39 -14.11 3.00
CA VAL A 292 -74.32 -13.56 3.99
C VAL A 292 -75.34 -12.64 3.33
N PHE A 293 -74.91 -11.77 2.41
CA PHE A 293 -75.81 -10.88 1.68
C PHE A 293 -76.84 -11.66 0.84
N ASP A 294 -76.40 -12.66 0.07
CA ASP A 294 -77.28 -13.49 -0.77
C ASP A 294 -78.30 -14.28 0.09
N LEU A 295 -77.86 -14.79 1.23
CA LEU A 295 -78.74 -15.46 2.19
C LEU A 295 -79.76 -14.49 2.82
N GLN A 296 -79.33 -13.27 3.15
CA GLN A 296 -80.24 -12.22 3.65
C GLN A 296 -81.31 -11.86 2.61
N GLU A 297 -80.95 -11.73 1.33
CA GLU A 297 -81.92 -11.48 0.25
C GLU A 297 -82.91 -12.65 0.11
N THR A 298 -82.42 -13.88 0.19
CA THR A 298 -83.25 -15.09 0.15
C THR A 298 -84.23 -15.15 1.32
N LEU A 299 -83.78 -14.81 2.53
CA LEU A 299 -84.64 -14.72 3.72
C LEU A 299 -85.72 -13.64 3.56
N LEU A 300 -85.36 -12.45 3.08
CA LEU A 300 -86.32 -11.38 2.81
C LEU A 300 -87.41 -11.80 1.82
N TRP A 301 -87.05 -12.55 0.78
CA TRP A 301 -88.01 -13.12 -0.17
C TRP A 301 -88.93 -14.16 0.50
N LYS A 302 -88.37 -15.07 1.30
CA LYS A 302 -89.14 -16.06 2.06
C LYS A 302 -90.13 -15.39 3.03
N ASP A 303 -89.71 -14.35 3.74
CA ASP A 303 -90.58 -13.60 4.66
C ASP A 303 -91.76 -12.92 3.94
N LYS A 304 -91.52 -12.35 2.75
CA LYS A 304 -92.60 -11.78 1.92
C LYS A 304 -93.61 -12.85 1.51
N ASN A 305 -93.13 -14.03 1.10
CA ASN A 305 -94.00 -15.15 0.73
C ASN A 305 -94.78 -15.69 1.92
N ILE A 306 -94.15 -15.84 3.08
CA ILE A 306 -94.82 -16.26 4.31
C ILE A 306 -95.96 -15.28 4.63
N ARG A 307 -95.71 -13.97 4.63
CA ARG A 307 -96.75 -12.96 4.85
C ARG A 307 -97.90 -13.03 3.83
N ALA A 308 -97.61 -13.32 2.56
CA ALA A 308 -98.65 -13.50 1.54
C ALA A 308 -99.52 -14.75 1.82
N LEU A 309 -98.89 -15.87 2.22
CA LEU A 309 -99.58 -17.09 2.59
C LEU A 309 -100.41 -16.92 3.88
N GLU A 310 -99.90 -16.17 4.86
CA GLU A 310 -100.63 -15.83 6.09
C GLU A 310 -101.92 -15.05 5.76
N LYS A 311 -101.84 -14.02 4.92
CA LYS A 311 -103.02 -13.29 4.43
C LYS A 311 -104.02 -14.19 3.69
N GLN A 312 -103.52 -15.09 2.85
CA GLN A 312 -104.38 -16.05 2.14
C GLN A 312 -105.08 -17.00 3.12
N LYS A 313 -104.37 -17.46 4.15
CA LYS A 313 -104.94 -18.30 5.22
C LYS A 313 -106.03 -17.57 5.99
N GLU A 314 -105.83 -16.29 6.32
CA GLU A 314 -106.85 -15.44 6.96
C GLU A 314 -108.11 -15.33 6.08
N TYR A 315 -107.95 -15.04 4.79
CA TYR A 315 -109.06 -14.96 3.84
C TYR A 315 -109.85 -16.27 3.73
N ILE A 316 -109.15 -17.40 3.62
CA ILE A 316 -109.78 -18.74 3.63
C ILE A 316 -110.51 -18.98 4.95
N GLY A 317 -109.98 -18.47 6.07
CA GLY A 317 -110.65 -18.46 7.36
C GLY A 317 -111.98 -17.72 7.33
N CYS A 318 -112.02 -16.51 6.77
CA CYS A 318 -113.26 -15.73 6.60
C CYS A 318 -114.30 -16.48 5.76
N LEU A 319 -113.90 -17.00 4.59
CA LEU A 319 -114.80 -17.79 3.74
C LEU A 319 -115.33 -19.04 4.45
N ARG A 320 -114.51 -19.66 5.30
CA ARG A 320 -114.92 -20.82 6.10
C ARG A 320 -116.00 -20.42 7.11
N ASN A 321 -115.80 -19.30 7.81
CA ASN A 321 -116.77 -18.77 8.76
C ASN A 321 -118.08 -18.40 8.06
N GLU A 322 -118.04 -17.66 6.95
CA GLU A 322 -119.23 -17.31 6.14
C GLU A 322 -119.99 -18.55 5.65
N ARG A 323 -119.26 -19.58 5.18
CA ARG A 323 -119.87 -20.85 4.79
C ARG A 323 -120.56 -21.52 5.98
N ASP A 324 -119.93 -21.49 7.15
CA ASP A 324 -120.47 -22.11 8.36
C ASP A 324 -121.69 -21.35 8.89
N THR A 325 -121.70 -20.01 8.86
CA THR A 325 -122.91 -19.21 9.16
C THR A 325 -124.03 -19.46 8.15
N LEU A 326 -123.74 -19.50 6.84
CA LEU A 326 -124.73 -19.83 5.81
C LEU A 326 -125.30 -21.24 6.00
N ARG A 327 -124.50 -22.20 6.47
CA ARG A 327 -124.97 -23.54 6.82
C ARG A 327 -125.90 -23.53 8.04
N GLU A 328 -125.58 -22.74 9.06
CA GLU A 328 -126.42 -22.54 10.24
C GLU A 328 -127.74 -21.85 9.86
N GLU A 329 -127.70 -20.80 9.04
CA GLU A 329 -128.89 -20.12 8.50
C GLU A 329 -129.76 -21.04 7.66
N LEU A 330 -129.16 -21.84 6.76
CA LEU A 330 -129.90 -22.86 6.00
C LEU A 330 -130.50 -23.95 6.90
N ALA A 331 -129.82 -24.33 7.97
CA ALA A 331 -130.37 -25.25 8.96
C ALA A 331 -131.55 -24.61 9.70
N GLY A 332 -131.44 -23.32 10.07
CA GLY A 332 -132.51 -22.52 10.66
C GLY A 332 -133.71 -22.36 9.73
N LEU A 333 -133.51 -22.07 8.44
CA LEU A 333 -134.56 -21.99 7.42
C LEU A 333 -135.20 -23.35 7.16
N LYS A 334 -134.44 -24.45 7.21
CA LYS A 334 -135.00 -25.82 7.14
C LYS A 334 -135.83 -26.16 8.37
N GLU A 335 -135.41 -25.73 9.56
CA GLU A 335 -136.21 -25.85 10.79
C GLU A 335 -137.46 -24.93 10.75
N ALA A 336 -137.36 -23.71 10.20
CA ALA A 336 -138.49 -22.80 9.95
C ALA A 336 -139.49 -23.39 8.94
N ALA A 337 -138.99 -24.01 7.86
CA ALA A 337 -139.80 -24.72 6.88
C ALA A 337 -140.49 -25.96 7.49
N LYS A 338 -139.89 -26.59 8.51
CA LYS A 338 -140.52 -27.66 9.29
C LYS A 338 -141.52 -27.14 10.34
N THR A 339 -141.34 -25.93 10.88
CA THR A 339 -142.20 -25.33 11.93
C THR A 339 -143.38 -24.52 11.40
N GLY A 340 -143.54 -24.39 10.07
CA GLY A 340 -144.86 -24.21 9.47
C GLY A 340 -145.39 -22.79 9.30
N GLU A 341 -144.53 -21.78 9.12
CA GLU A 341 -144.97 -20.50 8.55
C GLU A 341 -144.98 -20.54 7.02
N LYS A 342 -146.11 -20.99 6.46
CA LYS A 342 -146.39 -20.97 5.02
C LYS A 342 -146.88 -19.57 4.63
N HIS A 343 -146.07 -18.82 3.89
CA HIS A 343 -146.56 -17.68 3.10
C HIS A 343 -146.44 -18.04 1.62
N GLY A 344 -147.59 -18.11 0.95
CA GLY A 344 -147.76 -18.62 -0.41
C GLY A 344 -147.55 -17.57 -1.50
N LEU A 345 -146.99 -18.07 -2.62
CA LEU A 345 -147.19 -17.76 -4.05
C LEU A 345 -147.82 -16.43 -4.48
N VAL A 346 -147.35 -15.88 -5.61
CA VAL A 346 -148.15 -15.56 -6.83
C VAL A 346 -147.19 -15.31 -8.02
N ILE A 347 -147.45 -15.96 -9.16
CA ILE A 347 -146.90 -15.62 -10.49
C ILE A 347 -148.03 -14.94 -11.26
N ILE A 348 -147.81 -13.74 -11.81
CA ILE A 348 -148.61 -13.15 -12.92
C ILE A 348 -147.64 -12.45 -13.91
N PRO A 349 -147.85 -12.54 -15.24
CA PRO A 349 -146.93 -12.08 -16.28
C PRO A 349 -147.29 -10.73 -16.95
N ASP A 350 -146.30 -10.22 -17.72
CA ASP A 350 -146.30 -9.25 -18.84
C ASP A 350 -146.45 -7.71 -18.63
N GLY A 351 -145.53 -6.99 -19.32
CA GLY A 351 -145.86 -5.77 -20.11
C GLY A 351 -145.39 -4.38 -19.59
N THR A 352 -144.40 -3.80 -20.27
CA THR A 352 -144.02 -2.35 -20.41
C THR A 352 -145.24 -1.41 -20.65
N PRO A 353 -145.24 -0.04 -20.51
CA PRO A 353 -144.16 0.95 -20.78
C PRO A 353 -144.14 2.30 -19.95
N ASN A 354 -143.09 3.12 -20.20
CA ASN A 354 -142.83 4.58 -20.00
C ASN A 354 -143.77 5.54 -19.23
N GLY A 355 -143.16 6.50 -18.49
CA GLY A 355 -143.73 7.86 -18.29
C GLY A 355 -143.20 8.72 -17.12
N ASP A 356 -142.05 9.36 -17.31
CA ASP A 356 -141.64 10.78 -17.04
C ASP A 356 -142.19 11.69 -15.89
N VAL A 357 -141.32 12.66 -15.50
CA VAL A 357 -141.52 14.01 -14.90
C VAL A 357 -141.01 14.31 -13.45
N HIS A 358 -139.76 14.80 -13.42
CA HIS A 358 -139.19 16.03 -12.83
C HIS A 358 -139.16 16.37 -11.31
N HIS A 359 -137.94 16.74 -10.85
CA HIS A 359 -137.63 18.08 -10.31
C HIS A 359 -136.14 18.47 -10.49
N GLU A 360 -135.88 19.66 -11.05
CA GLU A 360 -134.61 20.42 -11.07
C GLU A 360 -134.38 21.13 -9.70
N PRO A 361 -133.19 21.70 -9.32
CA PRO A 361 -132.24 22.41 -10.21
C PRO A 361 -130.72 22.33 -9.89
N VAL A 362 -129.95 23.05 -10.73
CA VAL A 362 -128.64 23.71 -10.52
C VAL A 362 -127.38 23.02 -11.08
N VAL A 363 -127.08 23.39 -12.33
CA VAL A 363 -125.78 23.86 -12.84
C VAL A 363 -124.53 23.40 -12.06
N GLY A 364 -123.81 22.44 -12.63
CA GLY A 364 -122.42 22.16 -12.31
C GLY A 364 -121.81 21.24 -13.37
N ALA A 365 -120.86 21.73 -14.15
CA ALA A 365 -120.23 21.01 -15.24
C ALA A 365 -119.66 19.64 -14.80
N ILE A 366 -120.22 18.54 -15.30
CA ILE A 366 -119.64 17.20 -15.15
C ILE A 366 -118.58 17.05 -16.25
N THR A 367 -117.32 17.29 -15.90
CA THR A 367 -116.17 16.95 -16.74
C THR A 367 -115.75 15.50 -16.47
N VAL A 368 -115.70 14.68 -17.51
CA VAL A 368 -115.18 13.30 -17.44
C VAL A 368 -113.68 13.36 -17.15
N VAL A 369 -113.24 12.79 -16.03
CA VAL A 369 -111.83 12.71 -15.63
C VAL A 369 -111.28 11.34 -16.03
N SER A 370 -110.05 11.27 -16.56
CA SER A 370 -109.39 9.99 -16.86
C SER A 370 -109.27 9.14 -15.58
N GLN A 371 -109.29 7.81 -15.72
CA GLN A 371 -109.10 6.87 -14.62
C GLN A 371 -107.83 7.20 -13.79
N GLU A 372 -106.75 7.64 -14.44
CA GLU A 372 -105.50 8.00 -13.77
C GLU A 372 -105.67 9.27 -12.92
N ALA A 373 -106.40 10.26 -13.43
CA ALA A 373 -106.66 11.49 -12.71
C ALA A 373 -107.67 11.30 -11.57
N ALA A 374 -108.61 10.35 -11.68
CA ALA A 374 -109.47 9.95 -10.58
C ALA A 374 -108.66 9.29 -9.43
N GLN A 375 -107.69 8.44 -9.77
CA GLN A 375 -106.86 7.72 -8.81
C GLN A 375 -105.90 8.63 -8.04
N VAL A 376 -105.33 9.64 -8.71
CA VAL A 376 -104.50 10.69 -8.08
C VAL A 376 -105.32 11.61 -7.18
N LEU A 377 -106.61 11.84 -7.51
CA LEU A 377 -107.51 12.60 -6.64
C LEU A 377 -108.00 11.79 -5.44
N GLU A 378 -108.07 10.46 -5.56
CA GLU A 378 -108.43 9.55 -4.46
C GLU A 378 -107.30 9.45 -3.42
N SER A 379 -106.04 9.44 -3.88
CA SER A 379 -104.86 9.45 -2.99
C SER A 379 -104.67 10.76 -2.20
N ALA A 380 -105.26 11.88 -2.67
CA ALA A 380 -105.24 13.17 -1.98
C ALA A 380 -106.20 13.26 -0.77
N GLY A 381 -106.96 12.19 -0.48
CA GLY A 381 -107.89 12.05 0.65
C GLY A 381 -109.31 12.57 0.37
N GLU A 382 -110.23 12.44 1.34
CA GLU A 382 -111.64 12.82 1.17
C GLU A 382 -111.89 14.34 1.29
N GLY A 383 -112.79 14.87 0.45
CA GLY A 383 -113.22 16.26 0.44
C GLY A 383 -113.65 16.78 -0.93
N PRO A 384 -114.25 17.99 -1.01
CA PRO A 384 -114.59 18.60 -2.29
C PRO A 384 -113.33 18.83 -3.15
N LEU A 385 -113.52 18.87 -4.48
CA LEU A 385 -112.43 18.82 -5.47
C LEU A 385 -111.39 19.93 -5.26
N ASP A 386 -111.84 21.11 -4.84
CA ASP A 386 -111.00 22.27 -4.52
C ASP A 386 -110.04 22.00 -3.33
N VAL A 387 -110.47 21.24 -2.32
CA VAL A 387 -109.65 20.86 -1.17
C VAL A 387 -108.59 19.83 -1.57
N ARG A 388 -108.96 18.85 -2.39
CA ARG A 388 -108.02 17.84 -2.91
C ARG A 388 -106.97 18.45 -3.84
N LEU A 389 -107.40 19.34 -4.73
CA LEU A 389 -106.49 20.09 -5.61
C LEU A 389 -105.54 20.99 -4.80
N ARG A 390 -106.01 21.61 -3.70
CA ARG A 390 -105.17 22.42 -2.82
C ARG A 390 -104.13 21.60 -2.05
N LYS A 391 -104.49 20.39 -1.59
CA LYS A 391 -103.55 19.45 -0.96
C LYS A 391 -102.46 19.01 -1.95
N LEU A 392 -102.86 18.56 -3.14
CA LEU A 392 -101.90 18.18 -4.20
C LEU A 392 -101.01 19.36 -4.62
N ALA A 393 -101.56 20.57 -4.66
CA ALA A 393 -100.77 21.78 -4.92
C ALA A 393 -99.76 22.05 -3.78
N GLY A 394 -100.15 21.85 -2.52
CA GLY A 394 -99.26 21.96 -1.36
C GLY A 394 -98.14 20.92 -1.35
N GLU A 395 -98.46 19.65 -1.61
CA GLU A 395 -97.47 18.57 -1.74
C GLU A 395 -96.51 18.82 -2.91
N LYS A 396 -97.03 19.31 -4.05
CA LYS A 396 -96.21 19.74 -5.18
C LYS A 396 -95.27 20.88 -4.80
N GLU A 397 -95.73 21.86 -4.03
CA GLU A 397 -94.92 22.99 -3.57
C GLU A 397 -93.87 22.57 -2.54
N GLU A 398 -94.19 21.58 -1.70
CA GLU A 398 -93.26 20.96 -0.76
C GLU A 398 -92.19 20.14 -1.47
N LEU A 399 -92.56 19.30 -2.44
CA LEU A 399 -91.63 18.57 -3.29
C LEU A 399 -90.76 19.51 -4.11
N LEU A 400 -91.31 20.60 -4.66
CA LEU A 400 -90.53 21.64 -5.34
C LEU A 400 -89.54 22.31 -4.38
N SER A 401 -89.92 22.50 -3.11
CA SER A 401 -89.03 23.04 -2.08
C SER A 401 -87.92 22.05 -1.70
N GLN A 402 -88.21 20.75 -1.64
CA GLN A 402 -87.21 19.71 -1.47
C GLN A 402 -86.25 19.62 -2.66
N VAL A 403 -86.76 19.71 -3.90
CA VAL A 403 -85.92 19.75 -5.11
C VAL A 403 -85.05 20.98 -5.12
N ARG A 404 -85.57 22.16 -4.74
CA ARG A 404 -84.76 23.38 -4.60
C ARG A 404 -83.67 23.22 -3.54
N LYS A 405 -83.99 22.61 -2.39
CA LYS A 405 -83.03 22.34 -1.32
C LYS A 405 -81.95 21.34 -1.74
N LEU A 406 -82.33 20.24 -2.39
CA LEU A 406 -81.39 19.24 -2.91
C LEU A 406 -80.53 19.81 -4.04
N LYS A 407 -81.09 20.68 -4.89
CA LYS A 407 -80.30 21.43 -5.88
C LYS A 407 -79.32 22.38 -5.21
N LEU A 408 -79.73 23.11 -4.18
CA LEU A 408 -78.84 23.99 -3.42
C LEU A 408 -77.73 23.18 -2.72
N GLN A 409 -78.07 22.02 -2.14
CA GLN A 409 -77.09 21.12 -1.53
C GLN A 409 -76.14 20.49 -2.56
N LEU A 410 -76.63 20.14 -3.75
CA LEU A 410 -75.80 19.67 -4.85
C LEU A 410 -74.91 20.79 -5.38
N GLU A 411 -75.41 22.02 -5.48
CA GLU A 411 -74.65 23.22 -5.85
C GLU A 411 -73.63 23.58 -4.75
N GLU A 412 -73.96 23.42 -3.47
CA GLU A 412 -73.05 23.61 -2.33
C GLU A 412 -71.96 22.53 -2.28
N GLU A 413 -72.29 21.26 -2.57
CA GLU A 413 -71.31 20.17 -2.66
C GLU A 413 -70.47 20.28 -3.94
N GLN A 414 -71.04 20.72 -5.06
CA GLN A 414 -70.29 21.08 -6.28
C GLN A 414 -69.41 22.31 -6.05
N GLN A 415 -69.88 23.32 -5.32
CA GLN A 415 -69.08 24.47 -4.89
C GLN A 415 -68.06 24.10 -3.84
N LYS A 416 -68.26 23.09 -3.00
CA LYS A 416 -67.24 22.55 -2.09
C LYS A 416 -66.21 21.70 -2.82
N CYS A 417 -66.59 20.91 -3.83
CA CYS A 417 -65.63 20.29 -4.75
C CYS A 417 -64.87 21.37 -5.53
N SER A 418 -65.53 22.41 -6.00
CA SER A 418 -64.92 23.58 -6.65
C SER A 418 -64.14 24.49 -5.67
N ARG A 419 -64.43 24.49 -4.37
CA ARG A 419 -63.65 25.17 -3.32
C ARG A 419 -62.52 24.31 -2.81
N ASN A 420 -62.60 22.99 -2.91
CA ASN A 420 -61.45 22.12 -2.69
C ASN A 420 -60.53 22.13 -3.91
N ASP A 421 -61.05 22.40 -5.11
CA ASP A 421 -60.30 22.81 -6.30
C ASP A 421 -59.97 24.33 -6.36
N GLY A 422 -60.52 25.13 -5.44
CA GLY A 422 -60.40 26.60 -5.40
C GLY A 422 -59.70 27.15 -4.15
N VAL A 423 -59.41 26.27 -3.18
CA VAL A 423 -58.45 26.43 -2.08
C VAL A 423 -57.17 25.61 -2.39
N ALA A 424 -57.14 24.97 -3.57
CA ALA A 424 -55.92 24.87 -4.37
C ALA A 424 -55.93 26.09 -5.30
N GLY A 425 -55.12 27.10 -4.99
CA GLY A 425 -55.16 28.37 -5.72
C GLY A 425 -54.90 28.23 -7.22
N ASP A 426 -55.58 29.08 -8.00
CA ASP A 426 -55.18 29.60 -9.31
C ASP A 426 -54.22 28.71 -10.16
N PRO A 427 -54.74 27.95 -11.15
CA PRO A 427 -53.91 27.05 -11.98
C PRO A 427 -52.96 27.80 -12.93
N ALA A 428 -53.04 29.14 -13.01
CA ALA A 428 -52.11 29.95 -13.81
C ALA A 428 -51.00 30.61 -12.98
N GLY A 429 -51.16 30.76 -11.66
CA GLY A 429 -50.26 31.52 -10.80
C GLY A 429 -49.40 30.70 -9.84
N LEU A 430 -49.89 29.55 -9.35
CA LEU A 430 -49.24 28.77 -8.27
C LEU A 430 -48.85 27.34 -8.65
N GLN A 431 -49.39 26.79 -9.73
CA GLN A 431 -48.92 25.53 -10.32
C GLN A 431 -47.43 25.63 -10.70
N ASN A 432 -47.03 26.78 -11.23
CA ASN A 432 -45.63 27.14 -11.54
C ASN A 432 -44.73 27.32 -10.31
N GLY A 433 -45.20 27.15 -9.07
CA GLY A 433 -44.35 27.22 -7.87
C GLY A 433 -43.92 25.83 -7.40
N SER A 434 -44.89 24.94 -7.21
CA SER A 434 -44.65 23.54 -6.82
C SER A 434 -44.15 22.66 -7.97
N ASP A 435 -44.63 22.87 -9.21
CA ASP A 435 -44.00 22.23 -10.38
C ASP A 435 -42.61 22.79 -10.63
N LEU A 436 -42.39 24.09 -10.39
CA LEU A 436 -41.05 24.67 -10.53
C LEU A 436 -40.09 24.14 -9.47
N GLN A 437 -40.54 23.91 -8.24
CA GLN A 437 -39.72 23.30 -7.19
C GLN A 437 -39.41 21.83 -7.49
N PHE A 438 -40.36 21.08 -8.07
CA PHE A 438 -40.13 19.73 -8.58
C PHE A 438 -39.15 19.72 -9.77
N ILE A 439 -39.28 20.68 -10.70
CA ILE A 439 -38.38 20.86 -11.84
C ILE A 439 -36.97 21.27 -11.39
N GLU A 440 -36.84 22.12 -10.38
CA GLU A 440 -35.56 22.50 -9.77
C GLU A 440 -34.91 21.30 -9.09
N MET A 441 -35.67 20.54 -8.30
CA MET A 441 -35.17 19.32 -7.66
C MET A 441 -34.76 18.25 -8.70
N GLN A 442 -35.51 18.12 -9.80
CA GLN A 442 -35.16 17.25 -10.93
C GLN A 442 -33.89 17.75 -11.65
N ARG A 443 -33.72 19.06 -11.81
CA ARG A 443 -32.50 19.67 -12.39
C ARG A 443 -31.30 19.46 -11.49
N ASP A 444 -31.44 19.62 -10.17
CA ASP A 444 -30.37 19.39 -9.20
C ASP A 444 -29.98 17.92 -9.12
N ALA A 445 -30.96 17.00 -9.13
CA ALA A 445 -30.69 15.57 -9.25
C ALA A 445 -29.94 15.25 -10.55
N ASN A 446 -30.35 15.83 -11.68
CA ASN A 446 -29.66 15.66 -12.96
C ASN A 446 -28.26 16.29 -12.96
N ARG A 447 -28.06 17.42 -12.27
CA ARG A 447 -26.76 18.07 -12.08
C ARG A 447 -25.82 17.17 -11.28
N GLN A 448 -26.29 16.61 -10.17
CA GLN A 448 -25.54 15.67 -9.34
C GLN A 448 -25.21 14.39 -10.12
N ILE A 449 -26.17 13.82 -10.87
CA ILE A 449 -25.92 12.66 -11.75
C ILE A 449 -24.81 12.97 -12.75
N SER A 450 -24.82 14.17 -13.33
CA SER A 450 -23.79 14.59 -14.30
C SER A 450 -22.42 14.75 -13.64
N GLU A 451 -22.36 15.33 -12.44
CA GLU A 451 -21.13 15.41 -11.64
C GLU A 451 -20.58 14.03 -11.27
N TYR A 452 -21.43 13.09 -10.85
CA TYR A 452 -21.00 11.72 -10.54
C TYR A 452 -20.57 10.96 -11.79
N LYS A 453 -21.23 11.15 -12.93
CA LYS A 453 -20.78 10.59 -14.22
C LYS A 453 -19.41 11.11 -14.62
N PHE A 454 -19.14 12.40 -14.44
CA PHE A 454 -17.83 12.98 -14.72
C PHE A 454 -16.76 12.43 -13.79
N LYS A 455 -17.05 12.35 -12.48
CA LYS A 455 -16.12 11.76 -11.49
C LYS A 455 -15.84 10.28 -11.78
N LEU A 456 -16.86 9.52 -12.17
CA LEU A 456 -16.72 8.13 -12.59
C LEU A 456 -15.81 8.01 -13.81
N SER A 457 -16.07 8.79 -14.86
CA SER A 457 -15.24 8.79 -16.08
C SER A 457 -13.79 9.17 -15.79
N LYS A 458 -13.55 10.11 -14.88
CA LYS A 458 -12.20 10.47 -14.44
C LYS A 458 -11.52 9.32 -13.67
N ALA A 459 -12.25 8.69 -12.75
CA ALA A 459 -11.73 7.53 -12.03
C ALA A 459 -11.42 6.35 -12.96
N GLU A 460 -12.25 6.12 -13.99
CA GLU A 460 -12.00 5.11 -15.03
C GLU A 460 -10.72 5.42 -15.81
N GLN A 461 -10.47 6.68 -16.16
CA GLN A 461 -9.19 7.08 -16.79
C GLN A 461 -7.99 6.87 -15.87
N ASP A 462 -8.11 7.22 -14.59
CA ASP A 462 -7.05 7.01 -13.61
C ASP A 462 -6.74 5.51 -13.43
N ILE A 463 -7.78 4.65 -13.40
CA ILE A 463 -7.62 3.18 -13.36
C ILE A 463 -6.82 2.71 -14.56
N THR A 464 -7.17 3.09 -15.79
CA THR A 464 -6.44 2.66 -16.98
C THR A 464 -4.96 3.10 -16.97
N THR A 465 -4.66 4.27 -16.40
CA THR A 465 -3.30 4.79 -16.27
C THR A 465 -2.49 3.99 -15.23
N LEU A 466 -3.13 3.65 -14.11
CA LEU A 466 -2.53 2.82 -13.06
C LEU A 466 -2.30 1.39 -13.56
N GLU A 467 -3.22 0.81 -14.32
CA GLU A 467 -3.07 -0.51 -14.94
C GLU A 467 -1.87 -0.55 -15.90
N GLN A 468 -1.67 0.47 -16.72
CA GLN A 468 -0.48 0.57 -17.58
C GLN A 468 0.82 0.65 -16.76
N SER A 469 0.79 1.38 -15.65
CA SER A 469 1.94 1.51 -14.75
C SER A 469 2.27 0.16 -14.08
N ILE A 470 1.25 -0.57 -13.61
CA ILE A 470 1.38 -1.91 -13.05
C ILE A 470 2.01 -2.86 -14.08
N ASN A 471 1.46 -2.93 -15.29
CA ASN A 471 2.00 -3.79 -16.35
C ASN A 471 3.49 -3.51 -16.62
N ARG A 472 3.91 -2.25 -16.61
CA ARG A 472 5.31 -1.87 -16.81
C ARG A 472 6.20 -2.32 -15.65
N LEU A 473 5.72 -2.17 -14.42
CA LEU A 473 6.43 -2.59 -13.19
C LEU A 473 6.53 -4.12 -13.11
N GLU A 474 5.46 -4.84 -13.42
CA GLU A 474 5.46 -6.31 -13.50
C GLU A 474 6.49 -6.81 -14.52
N GLY A 475 6.58 -6.17 -15.68
CA GLY A 475 7.63 -6.45 -16.67
C GLY A 475 9.05 -6.19 -16.16
N GLN A 476 9.26 -5.17 -15.32
CA GLN A 476 10.55 -4.91 -14.68
C GLN A 476 10.89 -5.99 -13.64
N VAL A 477 9.94 -6.33 -12.78
CA VAL A 477 10.09 -7.37 -11.75
C VAL A 477 10.45 -8.71 -12.39
N LEU A 478 9.78 -9.08 -13.49
CA LEU A 478 10.09 -10.31 -14.22
C LEU A 478 11.55 -10.32 -14.71
N ARG A 479 12.03 -9.21 -15.29
CA ARG A 479 13.42 -9.11 -15.76
C ARG A 479 14.43 -9.18 -14.62
N TYR A 480 14.18 -8.49 -13.51
CA TYR A 480 15.08 -8.54 -12.35
C TYR A 480 15.11 -9.91 -11.71
N LYS A 481 13.98 -10.59 -11.63
CA LYS A 481 13.91 -11.97 -11.15
C LYS A 481 14.75 -12.91 -12.01
N THR A 482 14.60 -12.87 -13.33
CA THR A 482 15.42 -13.70 -14.24
C THR A 482 16.91 -13.35 -14.16
N ALA A 483 17.25 -12.06 -14.01
CA ALA A 483 18.63 -11.65 -13.84
C ALA A 483 19.24 -12.17 -12.53
N ALA A 484 18.49 -12.12 -11.42
CA ALA A 484 18.92 -12.65 -10.13
C ALA A 484 19.10 -14.18 -10.17
N GLU A 485 18.16 -14.92 -10.75
CA GLU A 485 18.25 -16.37 -10.92
C GLU A 485 19.47 -16.77 -11.77
N ASN A 486 19.81 -15.98 -12.80
CA ASN A 486 21.00 -16.22 -13.61
C ASN A 486 22.30 -15.90 -12.85
N ALA A 487 22.30 -14.82 -12.05
CA ALA A 487 23.46 -14.46 -11.23
C ALA A 487 23.75 -15.53 -10.16
N GLU A 488 22.71 -16.08 -9.52
CA GLU A 488 22.83 -17.17 -8.55
C GLU A 488 23.46 -18.43 -9.18
N LYS A 489 23.02 -18.81 -10.39
CA LYS A 489 23.63 -19.92 -11.13
C LYS A 489 25.12 -19.70 -11.41
N VAL A 490 25.50 -18.51 -11.87
CA VAL A 490 26.89 -18.15 -12.13
C VAL A 490 27.72 -18.17 -10.84
N GLU A 491 27.17 -17.70 -9.73
CA GLU A 491 27.84 -17.74 -8.43
C GLU A 491 28.14 -19.18 -7.99
N ASP A 492 27.18 -20.09 -8.17
CA ASP A 492 27.35 -21.51 -7.83
C ASP A 492 28.40 -22.20 -8.71
N GLU A 493 28.45 -21.88 -10.01
CA GLU A 493 29.49 -22.33 -10.92
C GLU A 493 30.88 -21.84 -10.47
N LEU A 494 31.02 -20.55 -10.16
CA LEU A 494 32.27 -19.97 -9.66
C LEU A 494 32.70 -20.58 -8.31
N LYS A 495 31.75 -20.87 -7.41
CA LYS A 495 32.05 -21.59 -6.16
C LYS A 495 32.57 -23.00 -6.44
N ALA A 496 32.02 -23.71 -7.43
CA ALA A 496 32.48 -25.02 -7.82
C ALA A 496 33.89 -24.96 -8.42
N GLU A 497 34.16 -24.02 -9.32
CA GLU A 497 35.48 -23.78 -9.90
C GLU A 497 36.52 -23.41 -8.85
N LYS A 498 36.19 -22.51 -7.92
CA LYS A 498 37.07 -22.15 -6.79
C LYS A 498 37.48 -23.38 -5.99
N ARG A 499 36.53 -24.26 -5.65
CA ARG A 499 36.84 -25.51 -4.92
C ARG A 499 37.73 -26.44 -5.73
N LYS A 500 37.56 -26.48 -7.06
CA LYS A 500 38.41 -27.26 -7.97
C LYS A 500 39.84 -26.72 -7.98
N LEU A 501 40.00 -25.43 -8.22
CA LEU A 501 41.31 -24.76 -8.23
C LEU A 501 42.01 -24.86 -6.87
N GLN A 502 41.27 -24.76 -5.76
CA GLN A 502 41.84 -24.97 -4.42
C GLN A 502 42.39 -26.39 -4.22
N ARG A 503 41.71 -27.41 -4.75
CA ARG A 503 42.21 -28.79 -4.73
C ARG A 503 43.47 -28.94 -5.58
N GLU A 504 43.45 -28.40 -6.79
CA GLU A 504 44.60 -28.43 -7.71
C GLU A 504 45.82 -27.71 -7.12
N LEU A 505 45.61 -26.54 -6.49
CA LEU A 505 46.67 -25.80 -5.79
C LEU A 505 47.28 -26.63 -4.67
N ARG A 506 46.45 -27.32 -3.86
CA ARG A 506 46.93 -28.16 -2.77
C ARG A 506 47.80 -29.31 -3.30
N THR A 507 47.33 -30.01 -4.34
CA THR A 507 48.10 -31.06 -5.01
C THR A 507 49.42 -30.53 -5.58
N ALA A 508 49.44 -29.32 -6.15
CA ALA A 508 50.66 -28.72 -6.66
C ALA A 508 51.65 -28.36 -5.54
N LEU A 509 51.17 -27.85 -4.40
CA LEU A 509 51.99 -27.57 -3.22
C LEU A 509 52.60 -28.85 -2.65
N ASP A 510 51.81 -29.91 -2.48
CA ASP A 510 52.29 -31.21 -1.99
C ASP A 510 53.43 -31.72 -2.91
N LYS A 511 53.29 -31.56 -4.22
CA LYS A 511 54.31 -31.95 -5.20
C LYS A 511 55.57 -31.07 -5.13
N ILE A 512 55.43 -29.78 -4.81
CA ILE A 512 56.59 -28.91 -4.57
C ILE A 512 57.34 -29.39 -3.33
N GLU A 513 56.64 -29.66 -2.23
CA GLU A 513 57.27 -30.17 -0.99
C GLU A 513 58.02 -31.50 -1.23
N GLU A 514 57.42 -32.43 -1.98
CA GLU A 514 58.11 -33.67 -2.39
C GLU A 514 59.40 -33.38 -3.17
N MET A 515 59.33 -32.49 -4.16
CA MET A 515 60.49 -32.12 -4.97
C MET A 515 61.56 -31.40 -4.16
N GLU A 516 61.21 -30.52 -3.24
CA GLU A 516 62.12 -29.85 -2.32
C GLU A 516 62.85 -30.84 -1.41
N MET A 517 62.12 -31.83 -0.88
CA MET A 517 62.70 -32.93 -0.09
C MET A 517 63.69 -33.75 -0.92
N THR A 518 63.33 -34.15 -2.15
CA THR A 518 64.27 -34.87 -3.03
C THR A 518 65.51 -34.04 -3.35
N ASN A 519 65.35 -32.74 -3.61
CA ASN A 519 66.45 -31.84 -3.91
C ASN A 519 67.37 -31.66 -2.69
N SER A 520 66.82 -31.55 -1.48
CA SER A 520 67.57 -31.53 -0.21
C SER A 520 68.41 -32.80 -0.04
N HIS A 521 67.84 -33.97 -0.34
CA HIS A 521 68.57 -35.24 -0.30
C HIS A 521 69.72 -35.30 -1.32
N LEU A 522 69.48 -34.84 -2.55
CA LEU A 522 70.50 -34.77 -3.60
C LEU A 522 71.61 -33.79 -3.24
N ALA A 523 71.28 -32.62 -2.71
CA ALA A 523 72.23 -31.62 -2.24
C ALA A 523 73.15 -32.19 -1.15
N LYS A 524 72.58 -32.88 -0.15
CA LYS A 524 73.36 -33.56 0.91
C LYS A 524 74.29 -34.64 0.34
N ARG A 525 73.86 -35.41 -0.67
CA ARG A 525 74.73 -36.41 -1.34
C ARG A 525 75.87 -35.74 -2.11
N LEU A 526 75.58 -34.64 -2.79
CA LEU A 526 76.58 -33.84 -3.50
C LEU A 526 77.62 -33.26 -2.54
N GLU A 527 77.21 -32.73 -1.38
CA GLU A 527 78.15 -32.26 -0.37
C GLU A 527 79.06 -33.36 0.16
N LYS A 528 78.52 -34.55 0.44
CA LYS A 528 79.33 -35.72 0.83
C LYS A 528 80.36 -36.09 -0.25
N MET A 529 79.96 -36.10 -1.51
CA MET A 529 80.86 -36.37 -2.64
C MET A 529 81.96 -35.31 -2.76
N LYS A 530 81.61 -34.03 -2.59
CA LYS A 530 82.57 -32.92 -2.57
C LYS A 530 83.56 -33.08 -1.42
N ALA A 531 83.09 -33.33 -0.19
CA ALA A 531 83.94 -33.55 0.97
C ALA A 531 84.90 -34.73 0.78
N ASN A 532 84.42 -35.86 0.23
CA ASN A 532 85.26 -37.02 -0.07
C ASN A 532 86.34 -36.68 -1.11
N ARG A 533 86.00 -35.93 -2.16
CA ARG A 533 86.97 -35.47 -3.16
C ARG A 533 88.03 -34.57 -2.54
N THR A 534 87.63 -33.62 -1.69
CA THR A 534 88.56 -32.74 -0.99
C THR A 534 89.49 -33.52 -0.05
N ALA A 535 88.96 -34.52 0.67
CA ALA A 535 89.77 -35.39 1.52
C ALA A 535 90.77 -36.24 0.73
N LEU A 536 90.38 -36.78 -0.43
CA LEU A 536 91.29 -37.51 -1.32
C LEU A 536 92.40 -36.62 -1.89
N LEU A 537 92.06 -35.38 -2.29
CA LEU A 537 93.05 -34.41 -2.75
C LEU A 537 94.03 -33.98 -1.66
N ALA A 538 93.63 -34.03 -0.38
CA ALA A 538 94.51 -33.73 0.75
C ALA A 538 95.45 -34.89 1.14
N GLN A 539 95.25 -36.09 0.59
CA GLN A 539 96.08 -37.28 0.82
C GLN A 539 97.11 -37.52 -0.30
N GLN A 540 97.03 -36.79 -1.41
CA GLN A 540 98.05 -36.72 -2.45
C GLN A 540 99.02 -35.58 -2.14
#